data_AF-A0A1A6C808-F1
#
_entry.id   AF-A0A1A6C808-F1
#
_cell.length_a   1.000
_cell.length_b   1.000
_cell.length_c   1.000
_cell.angle_alpha   90.00
_cell.angle_beta   90.00
_cell.angle_gamma   90.00
#
_symmetry.space_group_name_H-M   'P 1'
#
loop_
_entity.id
_entity.type
_entity.pdbx_description
1 polymer ?
#
loop_
_entity_poly.entity_id
_entity_poly.type
_entity_poly.pdbx_seq_one_letter_code
_entity_poly.pdbx_strand_id
1 'polypeptide(L)'
;MSPQTLARLSNGIALCGGAAVALLVMSYPWTIAFSGEGIREPLFALATLAAAGGFIYGLGYRPASAIFRRLITPWTIFPLILLSLGWIAYALHLGPAALSAAG
;
A
#
# COMPACT_ATOMS: atom_id res chain seq x y z
N MET A 1 21.99 20.91 1.84
CA MET A 1 20.66 20.52 2.37
C MET A 1 20.84 20.15 3.83
N SER A 2 20.02 20.65 4.76
CA SER A 2 20.21 20.29 6.18
C SER A 2 19.81 18.83 6.44
N PRO A 3 20.39 18.16 7.46
CA PRO A 3 20.04 16.77 7.80
C PRO A 3 18.54 16.59 8.07
N GLN A 4 17.90 17.61 8.65
CA GLN A 4 16.46 17.61 8.93
C GLN A 4 15.62 17.67 7.65
N THR A 5 16.05 18.44 6.63
CA THR A 5 15.33 18.50 5.35
C THR A 5 15.45 17.17 4.60
N LEU A 6 16.62 16.53 4.64
CA LEU A 6 16.84 15.21 4.03
C LEU A 6 15.94 14.15 4.67
N ALA A 7 15.88 14.10 6.00
CA ALA A 7 15.02 13.16 6.74
C ALA A 7 13.52 13.39 6.45
N ARG A 8 13.07 14.65 6.32
CA ARG A 8 11.68 14.95 5.96
C ARG A 8 11.35 14.47 4.55
N LEU A 9 12.29 14.63 3.60
CA LEU A 9 12.12 14.18 2.23
C LEU A 9 12.06 12.64 2.17
N SER A 10 12.98 11.94 2.83
CA SER A 10 13.01 10.47 2.86
C SER A 10 11.74 9.89 3.48
N ASN A 11 11.26 10.48 4.59
CA ASN A 11 10.01 10.04 5.23
C ASN A 11 8.81 10.26 4.31
N GLY A 12 8.77 11.38 3.59
CA GLY A 12 7.73 11.65 2.60
C GLY A 12 7.74 10.66 1.44
N ILE A 13 8.92 10.35 0.89
CA ILE A 13 9.09 9.37 -0.18
C ILE A 13 8.65 7.97 0.29
N ALA A 14 9.06 7.56 1.49
CA ALA A 14 8.66 6.27 2.07
C ALA A 14 7.15 6.18 2.23
N LEU A 15 6.54 7.24 2.77
CA LEU A 15 5.11 7.33 3.00
C LEU A 15 4.33 7.26 1.67
N CYS A 16 4.75 8.01 0.65
CA CYS A 16 4.18 7.94 -0.70
C CYS A 16 4.38 6.56 -1.35
N GLY A 17 5.54 5.93 -1.16
CA GLY A 17 5.81 4.58 -1.66
C GLY A 17 4.87 3.54 -1.05
N GLY A 18 4.68 3.58 0.27
CA GLY A 18 3.74 2.70 0.96
C GLY A 18 2.30 2.88 0.49
N ALA A 19 1.85 4.15 0.33
CA ALA A 19 0.54 4.46 -0.25
C ALA A 19 0.39 3.95 -1.69
N ALA A 20 1.40 4.13 -2.54
CA ALA A 20 1.36 3.70 -3.93
C ALA A 20 1.20 2.18 -4.04
N VAL A 21 1.91 1.41 -3.20
CA VAL A 21 1.77 -0.05 -3.14
C VAL A 21 0.37 -0.44 -2.68
N ALA A 22 -0.16 0.16 -1.61
CA ALA A 22 -1.52 -0.10 -1.14
C ALA A 22 -2.58 0.20 -2.21
N LEU A 23 -2.43 1.31 -2.95
CA LEU A 23 -3.31 1.68 -4.07
C LEU A 23 -3.21 0.70 -5.24
N LEU A 24 -2.00 0.24 -5.57
CA LEU A 24 -1.79 -0.74 -6.61
C LEU A 24 -2.49 -2.06 -6.27
N VAL A 25 -2.36 -2.51 -5.02
CA VAL A 25 -3.06 -3.67 -4.48
C VAL A 25 -4.57 -3.49 -4.54
N MET A 26 -5.08 -2.31 -4.17
CA MET A 26 -6.51 -2.02 -4.28
C MET A 26 -7.02 -2.04 -5.73
N SER A 27 -6.19 -1.58 -6.66
CA SER A 27 -6.55 -1.53 -8.08
C SER A 27 -6.55 -2.92 -8.71
N TYR A 28 -5.66 -3.81 -8.26
CA TYR A 28 -5.43 -5.13 -8.84
C TYR A 28 -5.26 -6.24 -7.77
N PRO A 29 -6.22 -6.47 -6.86
CA PRO A 29 -6.10 -7.49 -5.82
C PRO A 29 -6.03 -8.90 -6.41
N TRP A 30 -6.68 -9.13 -7.56
CA TRP A 30 -6.77 -10.43 -8.22
C TRP A 30 -5.41 -10.89 -8.78
N THR A 31 -4.55 -9.94 -9.16
CA THR A 31 -3.17 -10.25 -9.57
C THR A 31 -2.40 -10.95 -8.46
N ILE A 32 -2.63 -10.54 -7.21
CA ILE A 32 -2.04 -11.22 -6.05
C ILE A 32 -2.84 -12.49 -5.76
N ALA A 33 -4.16 -12.38 -5.57
CA ALA A 33 -5.01 -13.48 -5.12
C ALA A 33 -4.99 -14.71 -6.02
N PHE A 34 -4.85 -14.54 -7.34
CA PHE A 34 -4.87 -15.64 -8.31
C PHE A 34 -3.54 -15.88 -9.01
N SER A 35 -2.46 -15.28 -8.50
CA SER A 35 -1.13 -15.71 -8.91
C SER A 35 -0.92 -17.20 -8.58
N GLY A 36 -0.11 -17.85 -9.40
CA GLY A 36 0.18 -19.29 -9.28
C GLY A 36 0.77 -19.66 -7.92
N GLU A 37 0.66 -20.93 -7.57
CA GLU A 37 1.29 -21.48 -6.36
C GLU A 37 2.79 -21.17 -6.35
N GLY A 38 3.30 -20.67 -5.22
CA GLY A 38 4.70 -20.26 -5.06
C GLY A 38 5.02 -18.82 -5.49
N ILE A 39 4.11 -18.10 -6.16
CA ILE A 39 4.24 -16.66 -6.46
C ILE A 39 3.36 -15.83 -5.52
N ARG A 40 2.19 -16.36 -5.16
CA ARG A 40 1.17 -15.68 -4.36
C ARG A 40 1.66 -15.22 -3.01
N GLU A 41 2.21 -16.13 -2.23
CA GLU A 41 2.66 -15.86 -0.87
C GLU A 41 3.84 -14.88 -0.86
N PRO A 42 4.86 -15.03 -1.73
CA PRO A 42 5.92 -14.03 -1.85
C PRO A 42 5.40 -12.66 -2.31
N LEU A 43 4.51 -12.60 -3.30
CA LEU A 43 3.98 -11.33 -3.82
C LEU A 43 3.13 -10.62 -2.76
N PHE A 44 2.30 -11.36 -2.02
CA PHE A 44 1.55 -10.85 -0.88
C PHE A 44 2.47 -10.32 0.23
N ALA A 45 3.51 -11.08 0.57
CA ALA A 45 4.50 -10.67 1.57
C ALA A 45 5.24 -9.41 1.14
N LEU A 46 5.71 -9.33 -0.11
CA LEU A 46 6.38 -8.15 -0.67
C LEU A 46 5.47 -6.91 -0.65
N ALA A 47 4.21 -7.05 -1.09
CA ALA A 47 3.26 -5.95 -1.09
C ALA A 47 2.96 -5.46 0.34
N THR A 48 2.74 -6.39 1.27
CA THR A 48 2.49 -6.07 2.67
C THR A 48 3.69 -5.40 3.34
N LEU A 49 4.89 -5.93 3.12
CA LEU A 49 6.13 -5.37 3.66
C LEU A 49 6.43 -3.99 3.06
N ALA A 50 6.23 -3.79 1.76
CA ALA A 50 6.47 -2.51 1.12
C ALA A 50 5.46 -1.45 1.59
N ALA A 51 4.18 -1.81 1.72
CA ALA A 51 3.14 -0.93 2.23
C ALA A 51 3.36 -0.56 3.71
N ALA A 52 3.56 -1.57 4.57
CA ALA A 52 3.80 -1.38 6.01
C ALA A 52 5.15 -0.68 6.28
N GLY A 53 6.20 -1.05 5.55
CA GLY A 53 7.50 -0.41 5.63
C GLY A 53 7.43 1.07 5.24
N GLY A 54 6.80 1.37 4.10
CA GLY A 54 6.57 2.75 3.67
C GLY A 54 5.82 3.59 4.72
N PHE A 55 4.82 3.00 5.37
CA PHE A 55 4.13 3.61 6.51
C PHE A 55 5.05 3.84 7.72
N ILE A 56 5.76 2.81 8.19
CA ILE A 56 6.63 2.88 9.39
C ILE A 56 7.75 3.91 9.20
N TYR A 57 8.48 3.83 8.08
CA TYR A 57 9.51 4.81 7.74
C TYR A 57 8.93 6.21 7.48
N GLY A 58 7.65 6.28 7.11
CA GLY A 58 6.91 7.52 6.89
C GLY A 58 6.31 8.19 8.12
N LEU A 59 6.29 7.55 9.30
CA LEU A 59 5.65 8.08 10.53
C LEU A 59 6.21 9.44 10.98
N GLY A 60 7.48 9.72 10.66
CA GLY A 60 8.13 11.01 10.94
C GLY A 60 7.86 12.11 9.92
N TYR A 61 7.03 11.88 8.90
CA TYR A 61 6.74 12.86 7.87
C TYR A 61 5.89 14.02 8.41
N ARG A 62 6.43 15.24 8.33
CA ARG A 62 5.75 16.47 8.72
C ARG A 62 5.68 17.42 7.52
N PRO A 63 4.62 17.36 6.70
CA PRO A 63 4.49 18.21 5.53
C PRO A 63 4.33 19.69 5.92
N ALA A 64 5.03 20.54 5.18
CA ALA A 64 4.87 22.00 5.25
C ALA A 64 3.59 22.46 4.52
N SER A 65 3.19 21.76 3.46
CA SER A 65 1.97 22.06 2.70
C SER A 65 0.71 21.58 3.44
N ALA A 66 -0.29 22.46 3.54
CA ALA A 66 -1.58 22.16 4.15
C ALA A 66 -2.36 21.04 3.41
N ILE A 67 -2.19 20.95 2.09
CA ILE A 67 -2.81 19.90 1.26
C ILE A 67 -2.19 18.54 1.56
N PHE A 68 -0.86 18.45 1.57
CA PHE A 68 -0.16 17.21 1.92
C PHE A 68 -0.42 16.79 3.36
N ARG A 69 -0.58 17.75 4.28
CA ARG A 69 -0.98 17.47 5.67
C ARG A 69 -2.38 16.89 5.80
N ARG A 70 -3.25 17.02 4.79
CA ARG A 70 -4.59 16.41 4.77
C ARG A 70 -4.62 15.10 3.99
N LEU A 71 -3.88 15.01 2.88
CA LEU A 71 -3.97 13.88 1.95
C LEU A 71 -2.98 12.76 2.28
N ILE A 72 -1.74 13.09 2.62
CA ILE A 72 -0.66 12.12 2.81
C ILE A 72 -0.20 12.16 4.26
N THR A 73 -0.94 11.42 5.09
CA THR A 73 -0.68 11.29 6.51
C THR A 73 -0.66 9.81 6.90
N PRO A 74 0.00 9.46 8.02
CA PRO A 74 -0.16 8.14 8.60
C PRO A 74 -1.63 7.72 8.76
N TRP A 75 -2.50 8.65 9.14
CA TRP A 75 -3.93 8.40 9.33
C TRP A 75 -4.71 8.15 8.04
N THR A 76 -4.24 8.61 6.89
CA THR A 76 -4.87 8.30 5.59
C THR A 76 -4.31 7.01 5.00
N ILE A 77 -3.03 6.74 5.21
CA ILE A 77 -2.36 5.57 4.66
C ILE A 77 -2.66 4.30 5.44
N PHE A 78 -2.76 4.37 6.77
CA PHE A 78 -3.07 3.18 7.56
C PHE A 78 -4.42 2.54 7.16
N PRO A 79 -5.54 3.29 7.06
CA PRO A 79 -6.79 2.75 6.54
C PRO A 79 -6.67 2.22 5.12
N LEU A 80 -5.88 2.87 4.27
CA LEU A 80 -5.66 2.43 2.89
C LEU A 80 -4.99 1.05 2.82
N ILE A 81 -4.00 0.81 3.70
CA ILE A 81 -3.36 -0.50 3.83
C ILE A 81 -4.37 -1.54 4.30
N LEU A 82 -5.18 -1.23 5.32
CA LEU A 82 -6.21 -2.16 5.81
C LEU A 82 -7.25 -2.49 4.73
N LEU A 83 -7.71 -1.49 3.97
CA LEU A 83 -8.62 -1.69 2.84
C LEU A 83 -7.99 -2.56 1.77
N SER A 84 -6.71 -2.34 1.44
CA SER A 84 -5.98 -3.16 0.46
C SER A 84 -5.89 -4.63 0.88
N LEU A 85 -5.63 -4.90 2.17
CA LEU A 85 -5.56 -6.24 2.72
C LEU A 85 -6.94 -6.92 2.72
N GLY A 86 -7.97 -6.19 3.14
CA GLY A 86 -9.35 -6.67 3.07
C GLY A 86 -9.78 -6.99 1.63
N TRP A 87 -9.33 -6.20 0.66
CA TRP A 87 -9.64 -6.41 -0.75
C TRP A 87 -8.98 -7.64 -1.34
N ILE A 88 -7.71 -7.93 -0.99
CA ILE A 88 -7.07 -9.20 -1.34
C ILE A 88 -7.82 -10.37 -0.70
N ALA A 89 -8.17 -10.26 0.59
CA ALA A 89 -8.90 -11.33 1.29
C ALA A 89 -10.26 -11.61 0.64
N TYR A 90 -10.98 -10.56 0.23
CA TYR A 90 -12.22 -10.68 -0.53
C TYR A 90 -12.01 -11.35 -1.89
N ALA A 91 -10.96 -10.96 -2.64
CA ALA A 91 -10.63 -11.58 -3.92
C ALA A 91 -10.29 -13.07 -3.77
N LEU A 92 -9.57 -13.46 -2.71
CA LEU A 92 -9.30 -14.86 -2.38
C LEU A 92 -10.58 -15.63 -2.04
N HIS A 93 -11.51 -15.01 -1.31
CA HIS A 93 -12.78 -15.63 -0.94
C HIS A 93 -13.68 -15.93 -2.15
N LEU A 94 -13.76 -15.00 -3.11
CA LEU A 94 -14.54 -15.17 -4.33
C LEU A 94 -14.01 -16.29 -5.24
N GLY A 95 -12.70 -16.54 -5.21
CA GLY A 95 -12.04 -17.50 -6.08
C GLY A 95 -12.02 -17.11 -7.56
N PRO A 96 -11.30 -17.88 -8.41
CA PRO A 96 -11.06 -17.50 -9.81
C PRO A 96 -12.33 -17.41 -10.67
N ALA A 97 -13.38 -18.15 -10.30
CA ALA A 97 -14.63 -18.21 -11.04
C ALA A 97 -15.39 -16.86 -11.08
N ALA A 98 -15.10 -15.95 -10.14
CA ALA A 98 -15.72 -14.63 -10.11
C ALA A 98 -15.25 -13.71 -11.26
N LEU A 99 -14.06 -13.95 -11.83
CA LEU A 99 -13.58 -13.19 -13.00
C LEU A 99 -14.23 -13.68 -14.30
N SER A 100 -14.58 -14.96 -14.40
CA SER A 100 -15.23 -15.54 -15.58
C SER A 100 -16.73 -15.22 -15.67
N ALA A 101 -17.37 -14.82 -14.57
CA ALA A 101 -18.80 -14.46 -14.56
C ALA A 101 -19.07 -13.01 -14.97
N ALA A 102 -18.02 -12.20 -15.16
CA ALA A 102 -18.09 -10.78 -15.50
C ALA A 102 -17.70 -10.48 -16.97
N GLY A 103 -17.52 -11.51 -17.80
CA GLY A 103 -17.28 -11.42 -19.24
C GLY A 103 -18.32 -12.21 -20.03
#